data_AF-A0A6L7ILU5-F1
#
_entry.id   AF-A0A6L7ILU5-F1
#
_cell.length_a   1.000
_cell.length_b   1.000
_cell.length_c   1.000
_cell.angle_alpha   90.00
_cell.angle_beta   90.00
_cell.angle_gamma   90.00
#
_symmetry.space_group_name_H-M   'P 1'
#
loop_
_entity.id
_entity.type
_entity.pdbx_description
1 polymer ?
#
loop_
_entity_poly.entity_id
_entity_poly.type
_entity_poly.pdbx_seq_one_letter_code
_entity_poly.pdbx_strand_id
1 'polypeptide(L)'
;MERSLFAAILLGFLFTSCSKDRPIAENNTEVLPSRYDTTAIDSFSDGAVSVDVARQIRMSSQKYQDSLKEVLKMQQEEKRIKEEMDKEKKKAEEENKLKEKPLKDPNQ
;
A
#
# COMPACT_ATOMS: atom_id res chain seq x y z
N MET A 1 61.83 31.86 68.08
CA MET A 1 60.36 31.78 67.84
C MET A 1 60.00 31.97 66.37
N GLU A 2 60.68 32.83 65.62
CA GLU A 2 60.33 33.17 64.23
C GLU A 2 60.32 31.98 63.25
N ARG A 3 61.29 31.06 63.33
CA ARG A 3 61.33 29.85 62.48
C ARG A 3 60.13 28.90 62.70
N SER A 4 59.63 28.82 63.93
CA SER A 4 58.48 27.97 64.28
C SER A 4 57.15 28.58 63.77
N LEU A 5 57.04 29.91 63.81
CA LEU A 5 55.89 30.64 63.28
C LEU A 5 55.75 30.45 61.76
N PHE A 6 56.85 30.52 61.01
CA PHE A 6 56.85 30.25 59.58
C PHE A 6 56.42 28.81 59.24
N ALA A 7 56.87 27.83 60.02
CA ALA A 7 56.48 26.43 59.83
C ALA A 7 54.99 26.19 60.12
N ALA A 8 54.45 26.83 61.16
CA ALA A 8 53.02 26.74 61.49
C ALA A 8 52.13 27.38 60.42
N ILE A 9 52.56 28.50 59.83
CA ILE A 9 51.84 29.18 58.74
C ILE A 9 51.83 28.30 57.48
N LEU A 10 52.98 27.74 57.09
CA LEU A 10 53.09 26.82 55.95
C LEU A 10 52.21 25.57 56.13
N LEU A 11 52.19 25.02 57.35
CA LEU A 11 51.34 23.87 57.68
C LEU A 11 49.84 24.23 57.59
N GLY A 12 49.46 25.43 58.04
CA GLY A 12 48.08 25.93 57.92
C GLY A 12 47.60 26.07 56.48
N PHE A 13 48.47 26.53 55.56
CA PHE A 13 48.15 26.62 54.12
C PHE A 13 47.91 25.25 53.46
N LEU A 14 48.57 24.18 53.94
CA LEU A 14 48.35 22.84 53.40
C LEU A 14 46.96 22.29 53.77
N PHE A 15 46.42 22.67 54.94
CA PHE A 15 45.10 22.23 55.38
C PHE A 15 43.93 22.98 54.73
N THR A 16 44.15 24.17 54.15
CA THR A 16 43.08 24.92 53.43
C THR A 16 42.91 24.48 51.98
N SER A 17 43.84 23.69 51.43
CA SER A 17 43.78 23.20 50.04
C SER A 17 42.80 22.04 49.81
N CYS A 18 42.12 21.55 50.85
CA CYS A 18 41.06 20.54 50.72
C CYS A 18 39.71 21.17 51.08
N SER A 19 39.22 22.05 50.20
CA SER A 19 37.89 22.63 50.31
C SER A 19 37.06 22.25 49.10
N LYS A 20 36.13 21.32 49.39
CA LYS A 20 34.82 21.19 48.76
C LYS A 20 34.79 20.61 47.34
N ASP A 21 34.56 19.30 47.28
CA ASP A 21 33.91 18.68 46.14
C ASP A 21 32.61 19.46 45.87
N ARG A 22 32.55 20.07 44.69
CA ARG A 22 31.33 20.69 44.19
C ARG A 22 30.37 19.52 43.93
N PRO A 23 29.11 19.54 44.40
CA PRO A 23 28.13 18.65 43.79
C PRO A 23 28.07 19.07 42.32
N ILE A 24 28.60 18.21 41.45
CA ILE A 24 28.31 18.27 40.02
C ILE A 24 26.80 18.29 39.97
N ALA A 25 26.23 19.40 39.49
CA ALA A 25 24.80 19.50 39.27
C ALA A 25 24.37 18.21 38.59
N GLU A 26 23.53 17.42 39.26
CA GLU A 26 22.89 16.26 38.66
C GLU A 26 22.43 16.70 37.29
N ASN A 27 22.97 16.05 36.27
CA ASN A 27 22.54 16.24 34.92
C ASN A 27 21.02 16.12 34.97
N ASN A 28 20.33 17.22 34.65
CA ASN A 28 18.92 17.21 34.29
C ASN A 28 18.77 16.43 32.97
N THR A 29 19.23 15.19 32.93
CA THR A 29 18.60 14.16 32.14
C THR A 29 17.36 13.77 32.93
N GLU A 30 16.34 14.64 32.86
CA GLU A 30 14.99 14.12 32.70
C GLU A 30 15.07 13.21 31.49
N VAL A 31 15.39 11.93 31.72
CA VAL A 31 15.16 10.86 30.77
C VAL A 31 13.64 10.78 30.71
N LEU A 32 13.03 11.69 29.94
CA LEU A 32 11.67 11.53 29.48
C LEU A 32 11.66 10.13 28.88
N PRO A 33 10.92 9.16 29.46
CA PRO A 33 10.88 7.82 28.91
C PRO A 33 10.36 8.01 27.49
N SER A 34 11.24 7.77 26.51
CA SER A 34 10.84 7.87 25.12
C SER A 34 9.70 6.89 24.95
N ARG A 35 8.51 7.44 24.71
CA ARG A 35 7.25 6.70 24.68
C ARG A 35 7.20 5.97 23.34
N TYR A 36 8.05 4.97 23.19
CA TYR A 36 8.03 4.09 22.05
C TYR A 36 6.79 3.22 22.16
N ASP A 37 6.07 3.14 21.06
CA ASP A 37 5.01 2.17 20.94
C ASP A 37 5.64 0.77 20.90
N THR A 38 5.59 0.07 22.03
CA THR A 38 6.06 -1.31 22.14
C THR A 38 4.94 -2.30 21.82
N THR A 39 3.84 -1.86 21.22
CA THR A 39 2.82 -2.81 20.75
C THR A 39 3.45 -3.70 19.69
N ALA A 40 3.45 -5.00 19.98
CA ALA A 40 3.92 -5.99 19.03
C ALA A 40 2.91 -6.04 17.88
N ILE A 41 3.23 -5.35 16.77
CA ILE A 41 2.53 -5.57 15.51
C ILE A 41 3.10 -6.88 14.96
N ASP A 42 2.31 -7.94 15.03
CA ASP A 42 2.68 -9.26 14.51
C ASP A 42 2.69 -9.25 12.98
N SER A 43 3.79 -8.72 12.44
CA SER A 43 4.10 -8.69 11.01
C SER A 43 4.65 -10.03 10.49
N PHE A 44 4.68 -11.08 11.32
CA PHE A 44 5.25 -12.39 10.96
C PHE A 44 4.23 -13.54 11.03
N SER A 45 2.99 -13.26 11.41
CA SER A 45 1.87 -14.19 11.29
C SER A 45 1.66 -14.63 9.85
N ASP A 46 1.11 -15.83 9.69
CA ASP A 46 0.77 -16.36 8.37
C ASP A 46 -0.25 -15.45 7.67
N GLY A 47 0.03 -15.10 6.42
CA GLY A 47 -0.74 -14.10 5.66
C GLY A 47 -0.39 -12.63 5.92
N ALA A 48 0.53 -12.32 6.85
CA ALA A 48 1.07 -10.97 6.98
C ALA A 48 1.89 -10.62 5.73
N VAL A 49 1.52 -9.52 5.07
CA VAL A 49 2.19 -9.02 3.87
C VAL A 49 2.52 -7.54 4.04
N SER A 50 3.60 -7.10 3.40
CA SER A 50 3.94 -5.68 3.41
C SER A 50 2.86 -4.85 2.71
N VAL A 51 2.78 -3.57 3.06
CA VAL A 51 1.81 -2.63 2.47
C VAL A 51 1.92 -2.57 0.94
N ASP A 52 3.14 -2.68 0.41
CA ASP A 52 3.39 -2.67 -1.04
C ASP A 52 2.88 -3.92 -1.73
N VAL A 53 3.10 -5.09 -1.11
CA VAL A 53 2.58 -6.36 -1.62
C VAL A 53 1.05 -6.38 -1.57
N ALA A 54 0.45 -5.93 -0.46
CA ALA A 54 -1.00 -5.81 -0.35
C ALA A 54 -1.59 -4.88 -1.43
N ARG A 55 -0.90 -3.76 -1.73
CA ARG A 55 -1.29 -2.85 -2.80
C ARG A 55 -1.20 -3.51 -4.18
N GLN A 56 -0.11 -4.22 -4.45
CA GLN A 56 0.07 -4.93 -5.72
C GLN A 56 -1.00 -5.99 -5.92
N ILE A 57 -1.30 -6.78 -4.88
CA ILE A 57 -2.38 -7.76 -4.89
C ILE A 57 -3.70 -7.06 -5.26
N ARG A 58 -4.06 -5.99 -4.54
CA ARG A 58 -5.30 -5.25 -4.80
C ARG A 58 -5.41 -4.75 -6.24
N MET A 59 -4.34 -4.15 -6.77
CA MET A 59 -4.33 -3.66 -8.16
C MET A 59 -4.46 -4.81 -9.17
N SER A 60 -3.76 -5.91 -8.93
CA SER A 60 -3.81 -7.09 -9.81
C SER A 60 -5.19 -7.75 -9.83
N SER A 61 -5.84 -7.88 -8.67
CA SER A 61 -7.20 -8.40 -8.56
C SER A 61 -8.23 -7.54 -9.29
N GLN A 62 -8.14 -6.21 -9.17
CA GLN A 62 -9.01 -5.28 -9.90
C GLN A 62 -8.81 -5.43 -11.41
N LYS A 63 -7.56 -5.42 -11.88
CA LYS A 63 -7.23 -5.59 -13.30
C LYS A 63 -7.78 -6.91 -13.86
N TYR A 64 -7.69 -8.00 -13.10
CA TYR A 64 -8.23 -9.30 -13.52
C TYR A 64 -9.75 -9.24 -13.69
N GLN A 65 -10.47 -8.67 -12.72
CA GLN A 65 -11.92 -8.50 -12.79
C GLN A 65 -12.34 -7.63 -13.97
N ASP A 66 -11.63 -6.54 -14.21
CA ASP A 66 -11.88 -5.65 -15.35
C ASP A 66 -11.67 -6.37 -16.69
N SER A 67 -10.59 -7.16 -16.79
CA SER A 67 -10.28 -7.96 -17.98
C SER A 67 -11.40 -8.97 -18.27
N LEU A 68 -11.91 -9.67 -17.25
CA LEU A 68 -13.05 -10.58 -17.42
C LEU A 68 -14.31 -9.86 -17.90
N LYS A 69 -14.56 -8.67 -17.37
CA LYS A 69 -15.72 -7.85 -17.76
C LYS A 69 -15.62 -7.38 -19.21
N GLU A 70 -14.43 -7.03 -19.66
CA GLU A 70 -14.16 -6.65 -21.05
C GLU A 70 -14.43 -7.81 -22.01
N VAL A 71 -13.89 -8.99 -21.70
CA VAL A 71 -14.13 -10.21 -22.51
C VAL A 71 -15.63 -10.51 -22.60
N LEU A 72 -16.37 -10.39 -21.51
CA LEU A 72 -17.83 -10.61 -21.51
C LEU A 72 -18.58 -9.59 -22.38
N LYS A 73 -18.15 -8.32 -22.38
CA LYS A 73 -18.74 -7.29 -23.24
C LYS A 73 -18.49 -7.59 -24.73
N MET A 74 -17.26 -7.92 -25.09
CA MET A 74 -16.91 -8.28 -26.47
C MET A 74 -17.74 -9.47 -26.96
N GLN A 75 -17.91 -10.51 -26.12
CA GLN A 75 -18.76 -11.64 -26.47
C GLN A 75 -20.24 -11.27 -26.65
N GLN A 76 -20.77 -10.32 -25.88
CA GLN A 76 -22.14 -9.84 -26.05
C GLN A 76 -22.30 -9.06 -27.35
N GLU A 77 -21.34 -8.22 -27.70
CA GLU A 77 -21.33 -7.45 -28.95
C GLU A 77 -21.23 -8.38 -30.17
N GLU A 78 -20.33 -9.37 -30.15
CA GLU A 78 -20.22 -10.38 -31.21
C GLU A 78 -21.53 -11.15 -31.41
N LYS A 79 -22.21 -11.52 -30.32
CA LYS A 79 -23.51 -12.20 -30.38
C LYS A 79 -24.58 -11.31 -31.02
N ARG A 80 -24.65 -10.04 -30.63
CA ARG A 80 -25.59 -9.07 -31.23
C ARG A 80 -25.37 -8.92 -32.73
N ILE A 81 -24.12 -8.75 -33.15
CA ILE A 81 -23.77 -8.61 -34.57
C ILE A 81 -24.14 -9.89 -35.33
N LYS A 82 -23.84 -11.08 -34.80
CA LYS A 82 -24.24 -12.35 -35.42
C LYS A 82 -25.75 -12.49 -35.54
N GLU A 83 -26.50 -12.12 -34.50
CA GLU A 83 -27.97 -12.17 -34.53
C GLU A 83 -28.56 -11.19 -35.56
N GLU A 84 -28.00 -10.00 -35.70
CA GLU A 84 -28.40 -9.02 -36.72
C GLU A 84 -28.10 -9.54 -38.13
N MET A 85 -26.89 -10.05 -38.36
CA MET A 85 -26.49 -10.67 -39.63
C MET A 85 -27.36 -11.87 -40.00
N ASP A 86 -27.71 -12.73 -39.05
CA ASP A 86 -28.57 -13.89 -39.31
C ASP A 86 -30.01 -13.47 -39.63
N LYS A 87 -30.52 -12.40 -38.97
CA LYS A 87 -31.83 -11.82 -39.29
C LYS A 87 -31.84 -11.20 -40.69
N GLU A 88 -30.79 -10.49 -41.08
CA GLU A 88 -30.66 -9.91 -42.41
C GLU A 88 -30.58 -11.00 -43.50
N LYS A 89 -29.77 -12.04 -43.29
CA LYS A 89 -29.67 -13.18 -44.23
C LYS A 89 -31.01 -13.88 -44.41
N LYS A 90 -31.76 -14.13 -43.33
CA LYS A 90 -33.08 -14.75 -43.41
C LYS A 90 -34.08 -13.90 -44.20
N LYS A 91 -34.08 -12.58 -43.98
CA LYS A 91 -34.93 -11.64 -44.75
C LYS A 91 -34.57 -11.63 -46.23
N ALA A 92 -33.28 -11.62 -46.57
CA ALA A 92 -32.82 -11.67 -47.95
C ALA A 92 -33.15 -13.02 -48.64
N GLU A 93 -33.10 -14.13 -47.91
CA GLU A 93 -33.49 -15.44 -48.43
C GLU A 93 -35.00 -15.54 -48.69
N GLU A 94 -35.82 -14.98 -47.79
CA GLU A 94 -37.28 -14.89 -47.98
C GLU A 94 -37.69 -14.00 -49.16
N GLU A 95 -37.02 -12.85 -49.35
CA GLU A 95 -37.25 -12.00 -50.53
C GLU A 95 -36.86 -12.68 -51.85
N ASN A 96 -35.76 -13.43 -51.89
CA ASN A 96 -35.35 -14.16 -53.08
C ASN A 96 -36.34 -15.29 -53.41
N LYS A 97 -36.82 -16.04 -52.40
CA LYS A 97 -37.86 -17.06 -52.59
C LYS A 97 -39.19 -16.49 -53.08
N LEU A 98 -39.49 -15.21 -52.78
CA LEU A 98 -40.66 -14.53 -53.32
C LEU A 98 -40.47 -14.11 -54.79
N LYS A 99 -39.25 -13.73 -55.18
CA LYS A 99 -38.89 -13.32 -56.55
C LYS A 99 -38.72 -14.50 -57.51
N GLU A 100 -38.34 -15.68 -57.00
CA GLU A 100 -38.16 -16.91 -57.79
C GLU A 100 -39.44 -17.74 -58.01
N LYS A 101 -40.60 -17.36 -57.48
CA LYS A 101 -41.88 -17.97 -57.90
C LYS A 101 -42.29 -17.33 -59.24
N PRO A 102 -42.13 -18.02 -60.39
CA PRO A 102 -42.69 -17.49 -61.62
C PRO A 102 -44.21 -17.52 -61.51
N LEU A 103 -44.87 -16.51 -62.06
CA LEU A 103 -46.29 -16.55 -62.41
C LEU A 103 -46.55 -17.89 -63.12
N LYS A 104 -47.20 -18.83 -62.44
CA LYS A 104 -47.91 -19.90 -63.14
C LYS A 104 -49.13 -19.23 -63.74
N ASP A 105 -49.05 -18.94 -65.03
CA ASP A 105 -50.21 -18.58 -65.85
C ASP A 105 -51.27 -19.67 -65.71
N PRO A 106 -52.49 -19.35 -65.24
CA PRO A 106 -53.59 -20.29 -65.23
C PRO A 106 -54.32 -20.21 -66.58
N ASN A 107 -53.72 -20.69 -67.67
CA ASN A 107 -54.39 -21.10 -68.91
C ASN A 107 -53.37 -21.58 -69.96
N GLN A 108 -53.07 -22.88 -69.95
CA GLN A 108 -52.62 -23.67 -71.11
C GLN A 108 -53.06 -25.12 -70.92
#